data_AF-C4NFG3-F1
#
_entry.id   AF-C4NFG3-F1
#
_cell.length_a   1.000
_cell.length_b   1.000
_cell.length_c   1.000
_cell.angle_alpha   90.00
_cell.angle_beta   90.00
_cell.angle_gamma   90.00
#
_symmetry.space_group_name_H-M   'P 1'
#
loop_
_entity.id
_entity.type
_entity.pdbx_description
1 polymer ?
#
loop_
_entity_poly.entity_id
_entity_poly.type
_entity_poly.pdbx_seq_one_letter_code
_entity_poly.pdbx_strand_id
1 'polypeptide(L)'
;MSVSLLLVPLAMAGAAAVQAAAGRMDDGRLICQVQTRMRDVTLLDAALRDTGATVTAAGDTISATWTQSAATFTRGADGIWAAHVTGVDQPGAVELMTTVDTAYGRRVQQAVLERLRAQAPEAGLRLESESVGQDASVRLVFEVERERA
;
A
#
# COMPACT_ATOMS: atom_id res chain seq x y z
N MET A 1 -22.48 4.55 9.86
CA MET A 1 -21.64 3.66 10.69
C MET A 1 -20.18 4.03 10.47
N SER A 2 -19.33 3.83 11.48
CA SER A 2 -17.90 4.15 11.41
C SER A 2 -17.08 2.99 11.96
N VAL A 3 -16.01 2.61 11.25
CA VAL A 3 -15.13 1.49 11.57
C VAL A 3 -13.71 2.00 11.57
N SER A 4 -12.93 1.70 12.60
CA SER A 4 -11.53 2.10 12.66
C SER A 4 -10.65 0.89 12.35
N LEU A 5 -9.61 1.08 11.57
CA LEU A 5 -8.72 0.01 11.13
C LEU A 5 -7.27 0.35 11.46
N LEU A 6 -6.50 -0.62 11.94
CA LEU A 6 -5.07 -0.51 12.13
C LEU A 6 -4.36 -1.21 10.97
N LEU A 7 -3.55 -0.48 10.20
CA LEU A 7 -2.88 -0.97 9.00
C LEU A 7 -1.46 -1.41 9.33
N VAL A 8 -1.24 -2.70 9.59
CA VAL A 8 0.05 -3.23 10.07
C VAL A 8 0.94 -3.66 8.90
N PRO A 9 2.16 -3.13 8.76
CA PRO A 9 3.09 -3.54 7.71
C PRO A 9 3.60 -4.99 7.87
N LEU A 10 3.43 -5.83 6.84
CA LEU A 10 3.92 -7.22 6.80
C LEU A 10 5.45 -7.36 7.06
N ALA A 11 6.25 -6.34 6.73
CA ALA A 11 7.70 -6.34 6.95
C ALA A 11 8.12 -6.22 8.43
N MET A 12 7.17 -5.95 9.34
CA MET A 12 7.37 -5.91 10.80
C MET A 12 6.96 -7.23 11.49
N ALA A 13 6.75 -8.33 10.74
CA ALA A 13 6.35 -9.63 11.28
C ALA A 13 7.50 -10.41 11.98
N GLY A 14 8.60 -9.75 12.34
CA GLY A 14 9.76 -10.37 13.00
C GLY A 14 9.75 -10.38 14.53
N ALA A 15 8.85 -9.67 15.21
CA ALA A 15 8.89 -9.58 16.69
C ALA A 15 7.54 -9.63 17.41
N ALA A 16 6.43 -9.79 16.70
CA ALA A 16 5.18 -10.11 17.38
C ALA A 16 4.35 -10.99 16.45
N ALA A 17 4.10 -12.22 16.90
CA ALA A 17 2.91 -12.94 16.48
C ALA A 17 1.71 -12.05 16.82
N VAL A 18 1.28 -11.20 15.88
CA VAL A 18 0.07 -10.39 16.02
C VAL A 18 -1.07 -11.37 15.82
N GLN A 19 -1.46 -11.98 16.94
CA GLN A 19 -2.67 -12.76 17.06
C GLN A 19 -3.79 -11.95 16.42
N ALA A 20 -4.58 -12.59 15.54
CA ALA A 20 -5.86 -12.10 15.10
C ALA A 20 -6.79 -11.98 16.33
N ALA A 21 -6.56 -10.97 17.15
CA ALA A 21 -7.40 -10.66 18.27
C ALA A 21 -8.56 -9.85 17.71
N ALA A 22 -9.69 -10.54 17.58
CA ALA A 22 -11.02 -10.00 17.38
C ALA A 22 -11.15 -8.61 18.04
N GLY A 23 -11.77 -7.68 17.30
CA GLY A 23 -11.77 -6.25 17.58
C GLY A 23 -11.88 -5.90 19.05
N ARG A 24 -10.91 -5.13 19.54
CA ARG A 24 -11.02 -4.47 20.84
C ARG A 24 -11.88 -3.23 20.64
N MET A 25 -12.95 -3.14 21.42
CA MET A 25 -13.80 -1.97 21.50
C MET A 25 -13.08 -0.96 22.40
N ASP A 26 -12.47 0.06 21.81
CA ASP A 26 -11.93 1.22 22.53
C ASP A 26 -12.91 2.38 22.30
N ASP A 27 -13.47 2.92 23.38
CA ASP A 27 -14.45 4.03 23.35
C ASP A 27 -15.67 3.81 22.41
N GLY A 28 -16.19 2.56 22.34
CA GLY A 28 -17.35 2.21 21.50
C GLY A 28 -17.06 2.11 20.00
N ARG A 29 -15.78 2.18 19.57
CA ARG A 29 -15.37 2.03 18.17
C ARG A 29 -14.78 0.64 17.92
N LEU A 30 -15.20 0.04 16.81
CA LEU A 30 -14.70 -1.26 16.38
C LEU A 30 -13.35 -1.07 15.69
N ILE A 31 -12.28 -1.58 16.31
CA ILE A 31 -10.92 -1.56 15.76
C ILE A 31 -10.64 -2.87 15.03
N CYS A 32 -10.53 -2.82 13.71
CA CYS A 32 -10.18 -3.95 12.85
C CYS A 32 -8.73 -3.87 12.41
N GLN A 33 -7.94 -4.92 12.63
CA GLN A 33 -6.56 -4.92 12.13
C GLN A 33 -6.54 -5.45 10.69
N VAL A 34 -5.89 -4.72 9.78
CA VAL A 34 -5.66 -5.11 8.40
C VAL A 34 -4.15 -5.14 8.16
N GLN A 35 -3.64 -6.28 7.73
CA GLN A 35 -2.26 -6.39 7.29
C GLN A 35 -2.13 -5.64 5.98
N THR A 36 -1.19 -4.70 5.88
CA THR A 36 -0.96 -3.93 4.66
C THR A 36 0.51 -3.87 4.32
N ARG A 37 0.85 -3.38 3.12
CA ARG A 37 2.23 -3.06 2.73
C ARG A 37 2.52 -1.56 2.76
N MET A 38 1.56 -0.76 3.26
CA MET A 38 1.52 0.69 3.14
C MET A 38 2.54 1.36 4.06
N ARG A 39 3.56 1.99 3.47
CA ARG A 39 4.60 2.73 4.20
C ARG A 39 4.89 4.09 3.59
N ASP A 40 4.78 4.20 2.27
CA ASP A 40 5.05 5.42 1.51
C ASP A 40 3.75 6.20 1.27
N VAL A 41 3.74 7.46 1.69
CA VAL A 41 2.58 8.36 1.61
C VAL A 41 2.21 8.66 0.15
N THR A 42 3.20 8.77 -0.73
CA THR A 42 3.00 9.11 -2.15
C THR A 42 2.39 7.94 -2.91
N LEU A 43 2.83 6.72 -2.59
CA LEU A 43 2.25 5.50 -3.15
C LEU A 43 0.84 5.24 -2.61
N LEU A 44 0.57 5.59 -1.35
CA LEU A 44 -0.77 5.48 -0.76
C LEU A 44 -1.74 6.46 -1.40
N ASP A 45 -1.34 7.71 -1.55
CA ASP A 45 -2.12 8.75 -2.24
C ASP A 45 -2.44 8.34 -3.70
N ALA A 46 -1.45 7.82 -4.43
CA ALA A 46 -1.66 7.29 -5.78
C ALA A 46 -2.59 6.07 -5.81
N ALA A 47 -2.41 5.12 -4.88
CA ALA A 47 -3.25 3.92 -4.79
C ALA A 47 -4.70 4.24 -4.45
N LEU A 48 -4.94 5.21 -3.56
CA LEU A 48 -6.28 5.67 -3.22
C LEU A 48 -6.98 6.27 -4.44
N ARG A 49 -6.28 7.09 -5.24
CA ARG A 49 -6.82 7.62 -6.50
C ARG A 49 -7.13 6.51 -7.52
N ASP A 50 -6.32 5.46 -7.58
CA ASP A 50 -6.59 4.31 -8.45
C ASP A 50 -7.89 3.57 -8.10
N THR A 51 -8.33 3.65 -6.85
CA THR A 51 -9.63 3.11 -6.42
C THR A 51 -10.81 4.04 -6.69
N GLY A 52 -10.58 5.16 -7.38
CA GLY A 52 -11.60 6.18 -7.67
C GLY A 52 -11.86 7.14 -6.52
N ALA A 53 -11.01 7.17 -5.49
CA ALA A 53 -11.14 8.13 -4.40
C ALA A 53 -10.69 9.53 -4.82
N THR A 54 -11.38 10.55 -4.34
CA THR A 54 -10.82 11.91 -4.27
C THR A 54 -9.95 12.00 -3.03
N VAL A 55 -8.68 12.37 -3.19
CA VAL A 55 -7.68 12.30 -2.12
C VAL A 55 -7.09 13.67 -1.82
N THR A 56 -7.10 14.03 -0.54
CA THR A 56 -6.43 15.21 0.02
C THR A 56 -5.42 14.76 1.06
N ALA A 57 -4.14 15.12 0.88
CA ALA A 57 -3.07 14.83 1.82
C ALA A 57 -2.63 16.11 2.54
N ALA A 58 -2.52 16.05 3.86
CA ALA A 58 -2.06 17.15 4.71
C ALA A 58 -1.22 16.61 5.88
N GLY A 59 0.10 16.81 5.81
CA GLY A 59 1.03 16.31 6.82
C GLY A 59 0.96 14.78 6.97
N ASP A 60 0.74 14.33 8.20
CA ASP A 60 0.59 12.90 8.54
C ASP A 60 -0.84 12.36 8.35
N THR A 61 -1.70 13.11 7.69
CA THR A 61 -3.09 12.74 7.44
C THR A 61 -3.41 12.69 5.95
N ILE A 62 -4.09 11.64 5.51
CA ILE A 62 -4.67 11.54 4.17
C ILE A 62 -6.17 11.30 4.31
N SER A 63 -6.98 12.13 3.65
CA SER A 63 -8.42 11.92 3.54
C SER A 63 -8.75 11.44 2.13
N ALA A 64 -9.52 10.35 2.05
CA ALA A 64 -10.00 9.77 0.81
C ALA A 64 -11.52 9.68 0.84
N THR A 65 -12.18 10.16 -0.21
CA THR A 65 -13.63 10.15 -0.34
C THR A 65 -14.04 9.44 -1.62
N TRP A 66 -14.90 8.43 -1.48
CA TRP A 66 -15.63 7.76 -2.56
C TRP A 66 -17.08 8.22 -2.55
N THR A 67 -17.86 7.79 -3.55
CA THR A 67 -19.27 8.16 -3.71
C THR A 67 -20.14 7.88 -2.47
N GLN A 68 -19.87 6.79 -1.74
CA GLN A 68 -20.69 6.34 -0.60
C GLN A 68 -19.90 6.11 0.68
N SER A 69 -18.58 6.34 0.67
CA SER A 69 -17.71 6.08 1.81
C SER A 69 -16.59 7.10 1.89
N ALA A 70 -16.03 7.28 3.08
CA ALA A 70 -14.86 8.11 3.28
C ALA A 70 -13.92 7.46 4.28
N ALA A 71 -12.61 7.60 4.05
CA ALA A 71 -11.57 7.10 4.93
C ALA A 71 -10.60 8.23 5.28
N THR A 72 -10.22 8.31 6.55
CA THR A 72 -9.13 9.17 7.01
C THR A 72 -7.99 8.30 7.52
N PHE A 73 -6.83 8.42 6.88
CA PHE A 73 -5.60 7.74 7.24
C PHE A 73 -4.75 8.68 8.07
N THR A 74 -4.30 8.22 9.23
CA THR A 74 -3.41 8.97 10.12
C THR A 74 -2.17 8.15 10.43
N ARG A 75 -1.00 8.75 10.30
CA ARG A 75 0.26 8.09 10.62
C ARG A 75 0.57 8.22 12.11
N GLY A 76 0.74 7.09 12.78
CA GLY A 76 1.19 7.03 14.18
C GLY A 76 2.67 7.36 14.31
N ALA A 77 3.11 7.65 15.54
CA ALA A 77 4.50 7.97 15.86
C ALA A 77 5.47 6.80 15.62
N ASP A 78 4.96 5.57 15.64
CA ASP A 78 5.64 4.33 15.27
C ASP A 78 5.73 4.11 13.74
N GLY A 79 5.14 5.02 12.96
CA GLY A 79 5.07 4.95 11.51
C GLY A 79 4.00 3.99 10.97
N ILE A 80 3.11 3.48 11.84
CA ILE A 80 1.97 2.63 11.47
C ILE A 80 0.79 3.53 11.08
N TRP A 81 0.08 3.17 10.01
CA TRP A 81 -1.11 3.91 9.60
C TRP A 81 -2.36 3.37 10.31
N ALA A 82 -3.21 4.27 10.78
CA ALA A 82 -4.58 3.95 11.19
C ALA A 82 -5.54 4.54 10.15
N ALA A 83 -6.58 3.80 9.76
CA ALA A 83 -7.61 4.24 8.84
C ALA A 83 -8.97 4.28 9.53
N HIS A 84 -9.60 5.44 9.57
CA HIS A 84 -10.97 5.59 10.04
C HIS A 84 -11.93 5.65 8.85
N VAL A 85 -12.74 4.62 8.66
CA VAL A 85 -13.67 4.48 7.54
C VAL A 85 -15.10 4.76 8.00
N THR A 86 -15.83 5.51 7.18
CA THR A 86 -17.23 5.90 7.40
C THR A 86 -18.06 5.60 6.14
N GLY A 87 -19.37 5.43 6.33
CA GLY A 87 -20.31 5.18 5.23
C GLY A 87 -20.52 3.70 4.88
N VAL A 88 -19.72 2.80 5.45
CA VAL A 88 -19.83 1.34 5.28
C VAL A 88 -19.81 0.62 6.63
N ASP A 89 -20.23 -0.64 6.63
CA ASP A 89 -20.12 -1.55 7.75
C ASP A 89 -18.72 -2.19 7.82
N GLN A 90 -18.49 -3.04 8.82
CA GLN A 90 -17.18 -3.67 9.03
C GLN A 90 -16.72 -4.53 7.84
N PRO A 91 -17.53 -5.44 7.27
CA PRO A 91 -17.15 -6.19 6.07
C PRO A 91 -16.79 -5.26 4.90
N GLY A 92 -17.61 -4.25 4.61
CA GLY A 92 -17.33 -3.30 3.52
C GLY A 92 -16.06 -2.48 3.76
N ALA A 93 -15.75 -2.12 5.00
CA ALA A 93 -14.52 -1.40 5.34
C ALA A 93 -13.27 -2.29 5.13
N VAL A 94 -13.34 -3.58 5.44
CA VAL A 94 -12.25 -4.54 5.20
C VAL A 94 -12.04 -4.78 3.71
N GLU A 95 -13.12 -4.94 2.94
CA GLU A 95 -13.06 -5.09 1.49
C GLU A 95 -12.47 -3.85 0.80
N LEU A 96 -12.88 -2.66 1.25
CA LEU A 96 -12.34 -1.39 0.78
C LEU A 96 -10.83 -1.32 1.04
N MET A 97 -10.37 -1.64 2.25
CA MET A 97 -8.93 -1.63 2.56
C MET A 97 -8.13 -2.69 1.80
N THR A 98 -8.72 -3.86 1.56
CA THR A 98 -8.09 -4.91 0.75
C THR A 98 -7.90 -4.45 -0.70
N THR A 99 -8.89 -3.75 -1.26
CA THR A 99 -8.81 -3.14 -2.59
C THR A 99 -7.71 -2.08 -2.66
N VAL A 100 -7.63 -1.21 -1.64
CA VAL A 100 -6.58 -0.18 -1.54
C VAL A 100 -5.19 -0.83 -1.40
N ASP A 101 -5.03 -1.88 -0.58
CA ASP A 101 -3.76 -2.60 -0.44
C ASP A 101 -3.32 -3.25 -1.76
N THR A 102 -4.25 -3.83 -2.51
CA THR A 102 -3.96 -4.38 -3.84
C THR A 102 -3.50 -3.30 -4.82
N ALA A 103 -4.17 -2.13 -4.83
CA ALA A 103 -3.75 -1.00 -5.65
C ALA A 103 -2.37 -0.47 -5.23
N TYR A 104 -2.12 -0.38 -3.94
CA TYR A 104 -0.82 0.00 -3.39
C TYR A 104 0.30 -0.96 -3.82
N GLY A 105 0.06 -2.27 -3.75
CA GLY A 105 1.00 -3.29 -4.22
C GLY A 105 1.41 -3.09 -5.69
N ARG A 106 0.46 -2.75 -6.56
CA ARG A 106 0.74 -2.42 -7.98
C ARG A 106 1.60 -1.18 -8.11
N ARG A 107 1.33 -0.12 -7.33
CA ARG A 107 2.13 1.12 -7.32
C ARG A 107 3.55 0.89 -6.83
N VAL A 108 3.73 0.09 -5.78
CA VAL A 108 5.07 -0.33 -5.32
C VAL A 108 5.82 -1.06 -6.42
N GLN A 109 5.18 -2.02 -7.09
CA GLN A 109 5.81 -2.78 -8.16
C GLN A 109 6.23 -1.87 -9.32
N GLN A 110 5.37 -0.94 -9.74
CA GLN A 110 5.70 0.04 -10.78
C GLN A 110 6.90 0.91 -10.38
N ALA A 111 6.90 1.46 -9.17
CA ALA A 111 7.99 2.29 -8.68
C ALA A 111 9.32 1.53 -8.61
N VAL A 112 9.29 0.25 -8.23
CA VAL A 112 10.48 -0.62 -8.24
C VAL A 112 10.98 -0.86 -9.66
N LEU A 113 10.10 -1.14 -10.61
CA LEU A 113 10.48 -1.35 -12.02
C LEU A 113 11.07 -0.08 -12.64
N GLU A 114 10.45 1.07 -12.42
CA GLU A 114 10.96 2.36 -12.89
C GLU A 114 12.35 2.65 -12.32
N ARG A 115 12.55 2.40 -11.02
CA ARG A 115 13.86 2.55 -10.38
C ARG A 115 14.90 1.61 -10.97
N LEU A 116 14.56 0.34 -11.20
CA LEU A 116 15.48 -0.62 -11.82
C LEU A 116 15.88 -0.20 -13.23
N ARG A 117 14.92 0.27 -14.04
CA ARG A 117 15.20 0.79 -15.39
C ARG A 117 16.09 2.02 -15.37
N ALA A 118 15.88 2.93 -14.42
CA ALA A 118 16.68 4.14 -14.29
C ALA A 118 18.12 3.86 -13.81
N GLN A 119 18.30 2.88 -12.92
CA GLN A 119 19.60 2.53 -12.34
C GLN A 119 20.42 1.56 -13.18
N ALA A 120 19.78 0.77 -14.06
CA ALA A 120 20.49 -0.22 -14.87
C ALA A 120 21.62 0.37 -15.74
N PRO A 121 21.44 1.49 -16.46
CA PRO A 121 22.52 2.09 -17.26
C PRO A 121 23.72 2.53 -16.43
N GLU A 122 23.49 3.09 -15.23
CA GLU A 122 24.56 3.50 -14.31
C GLU A 122 25.36 2.32 -13.76
N ALA A 123 24.75 1.13 -13.73
CA ALA A 123 25.38 -0.11 -13.31
C ALA A 123 26.03 -0.88 -14.48
N GLY A 124 26.09 -0.30 -15.69
CA GLY A 124 26.58 -1.00 -16.89
C GLY A 124 25.67 -2.14 -17.36
N LEU A 125 24.39 -2.08 -16.98
CA LEU A 125 23.37 -3.08 -17.33
C LEU A 125 22.41 -2.48 -18.35
N ARG A 126 22.19 -3.18 -19.46
CA ARG A 126 21.17 -2.83 -20.44
C ARG A 126 19.98 -3.77 -20.31
N LEU A 127 18.77 -3.22 -20.24
CA LEU A 127 17.56 -4.04 -20.25
C LEU A 127 17.43 -4.72 -21.63
N GLU A 128 17.50 -6.06 -21.64
CA GLU A 128 17.39 -6.88 -22.85
C GLU A 128 15.94 -7.31 -23.10
N SER A 129 15.25 -7.75 -22.03
CA SER A 129 13.89 -8.25 -22.14
C SER A 129 13.07 -7.94 -20.89
N GLU A 130 11.81 -7.61 -21.12
CA GLU A 130 10.78 -7.50 -20.09
C GLU A 130 9.61 -8.41 -20.45
N SER A 131 9.22 -9.28 -19.52
CA SER A 131 8.08 -10.19 -19.67
C SER A 131 7.15 -10.06 -18.47
N VAL A 132 5.85 -9.91 -18.73
CA VAL A 132 4.81 -9.94 -17.70
C VAL A 132 4.14 -11.31 -17.71
N GLY A 133 4.20 -12.02 -16.58
CA GLY A 133 3.53 -13.31 -16.37
C GLY A 133 2.03 -13.15 -16.10
N GLN A 134 1.29 -14.26 -16.24
CA GLN A 134 -0.17 -14.28 -16.04
C GLN A 134 -0.60 -13.89 -14.61
N ASP A 135 0.28 -14.12 -13.63
CA ASP A 135 0.07 -13.74 -12.22
C ASP A 135 0.54 -12.30 -11.91
N ALA A 136 0.63 -11.43 -12.92
CA ALA A 136 1.19 -10.08 -12.83
C ALA A 136 2.65 -10.00 -12.33
N SER A 137 3.37 -11.12 -12.36
CA SER A 137 4.81 -11.15 -12.10
C SER A 137 5.55 -10.48 -13.25
N VAL A 138 6.59 -9.68 -12.95
CA VAL A 138 7.40 -9.03 -13.98
C VAL A 138 8.82 -9.58 -13.92
N ARG A 139 9.29 -10.10 -15.04
CA ARG A 139 10.66 -10.58 -15.23
C ARG A 139 11.41 -9.58 -16.09
N LEU A 140 12.51 -9.06 -15.55
CA LEU A 140 13.46 -8.23 -16.27
C LEU A 140 14.75 -9.04 -16.50
N VAL A 141 15.23 -9.06 -17.74
CA VAL A 141 16.51 -9.66 -18.13
C VAL A 141 17.43 -8.51 -18.54
N PHE A 142 18.60 -8.46 -17.90
CA PHE A 142 19.62 -7.44 -18.17
C PHE A 142 20.85 -8.08 -18.78
N GLU A 143 21.38 -7.45 -19.83
CA GLU A 143 22.67 -7.76 -20.43
C GLU A 143 23.75 -6.88 -19.78
N VAL A 144 24.89 -7.47 -19.46
CA VAL A 144 26.05 -6.72 -18.95
C VAL A 144 26.79 -6.11 -20.14
N GLU A 145 26.85 -4.78 -20.22
CA GLU A 145 27.73 -4.12 -21.17
C GLU A 145 29.16 -4.29 -20.68
N ARG A 146 29.88 -5.29 -21.21
CA ARG A 146 31.31 -5.40 -20.97
C ARG A 146 31.99 -4.20 -21.61
N GLU A 147 32.65 -3.36 -20.80
CA GLU A 147 33.73 -2.51 -21.28
C GLU A 147 34.71 -3.40 -22.05
N ARG A 148 34.77 -3.22 -23.37
CA ARG A 148 35.91 -3.71 -24.16
C ARG A 148 37.11 -2.86 -23.75
N ALA A 149 37.90 -3.37 -22.81
CA ALA A 149 39.30 -3.00 -22.65
C ALA A 149 40.14 -3.69 -23.73
#